data_AF-A0A238XI23-F1
#
_entry.id   AF-A0A238XI23-F1
#
_cell.length_a   1.000
_cell.length_b   1.000
_cell.length_c   1.000
_cell.angle_alpha   90.00
_cell.angle_beta   90.00
_cell.angle_gamma   90.00
#
_symmetry.space_group_name_H-M   'P 1'
#
loop_
_entity.id
_entity.type
_entity.pdbx_description
1 polymer ?
#
loop_
_entity_poly.entity_id
_entity_poly.type
_entity_poly.pdbx_seq_one_letter_code
_entity_poly.pdbx_strand_id
1 'polypeptide(L)'
;MSLLDLDARWRRFNDPLRACPCCGKHFSGVFDIGFEEPDDWPHGPRSEEMLKVGDDKLSSELCRLNNRRFLRCVILLPLRGSDTEVFFFGLWAEVSPTDFYAYLDGSTEDGAPVTSIPATVANDLPHFGDAAHGTLVPGTGLERPRLIIAEGPLAEGQKNGISFDELLDIYAASGKDIRPHLTRD
;
A
#
# COMPACT_ATOMS: atom_id res chain seq x y z
N MET A 1 -2.50 13.56 23.02
CA MET A 1 -2.42 14.76 22.17
C MET A 1 -1.25 14.54 21.24
N SER A 2 -1.51 14.46 19.94
CA SER A 2 -0.51 14.18 18.92
C SER A 2 0.38 15.39 18.73
N LEU A 3 1.69 15.22 18.49
CA LEU A 3 2.56 16.34 18.12
C LEU A 3 2.09 17.00 16.81
N LEU A 4 1.41 16.24 15.96
CA LEU A 4 0.83 16.75 14.72
C LEU A 4 -0.33 17.71 14.96
N ASP A 5 -0.98 17.70 16.13
CA ASP A 5 -2.06 18.65 16.47
C ASP A 5 -1.57 20.10 16.47
N LEU A 6 -0.26 20.32 16.59
CA LEU A 6 0.37 21.63 16.48
C LEU A 6 0.41 22.15 15.03
N ASP A 7 0.38 21.26 14.03
CA ASP A 7 0.30 21.63 12.62
C ASP A 7 -1.14 21.98 12.24
N ALA A 8 -1.37 23.20 11.74
CA ALA A 8 -2.69 23.63 11.29
C ALA A 8 -3.20 22.84 10.08
N ARG A 9 -2.31 22.35 9.22
CA ARG A 9 -2.65 21.52 8.06
C ARG A 9 -3.19 20.17 8.53
N TRP A 10 -2.55 19.58 9.54
CA TRP A 10 -2.97 18.31 10.13
C TRP A 10 -4.37 18.42 10.75
N ARG A 11 -4.63 19.47 11.54
CA ARG A 11 -5.96 19.72 12.11
C ARG A 11 -7.04 19.85 11.04
N ARG A 12 -6.76 20.57 9.95
CA ARG A 12 -7.71 20.72 8.82
C ARG A 12 -7.93 19.41 8.06
N PHE A 13 -6.89 18.60 7.92
CA PHE A 13 -6.96 17.32 7.23
C PHE A 13 -7.85 16.32 7.99
N ASN A 14 -7.89 16.43 9.32
CA ASN A 14 -8.66 15.58 10.21
C ASN A 14 -10.00 16.21 10.67
N ASP A 15 -10.43 17.33 10.09
CA ASP A 15 -11.72 17.96 10.40
C ASP A 15 -12.77 17.60 9.33
N PRO A 16 -13.62 16.59 9.56
CA PRO A 16 -14.62 16.15 8.59
C PRO A 16 -15.73 17.19 8.34
N LEU A 17 -15.86 18.20 9.20
CA LEU A 17 -16.85 19.26 9.05
C LEU A 17 -16.30 20.46 8.27
N ARG A 18 -14.98 20.50 8.02
CA ARG A 18 -14.36 21.58 7.26
C ARG A 18 -14.45 21.32 5.76
N ALA A 19 -15.17 22.19 5.06
CA ALA A 19 -15.12 22.29 3.61
C ALA A 19 -13.86 23.07 3.16
N CYS A 20 -13.14 22.62 2.13
CA CYS A 20 -12.07 23.41 1.53
C CYS A 20 -12.63 24.74 1.03
N PRO A 21 -12.06 25.90 1.40
CA PRO A 21 -12.46 27.20 0.83
C PRO A 21 -12.34 27.26 -0.70
N CYS A 22 -11.40 26.48 -1.24
CA CYS A 22 -11.09 26.44 -2.66
C CYS A 22 -12.12 25.72 -3.53
N CYS A 23 -12.75 24.66 -3.02
CA CYS A 23 -13.53 23.72 -3.84
C CYS A 23 -14.63 22.96 -3.10
N GLY A 24 -14.78 23.17 -1.78
CA GLY A 24 -15.79 22.50 -0.96
C GLY A 24 -15.51 21.04 -0.60
N LYS A 25 -14.35 20.47 -0.99
CA LYS A 25 -13.97 19.10 -0.61
C LYS A 25 -13.78 18.98 0.91
N HIS A 26 -14.13 17.82 1.46
CA HIS A 26 -13.95 17.46 2.87
C HIS A 26 -12.90 16.36 2.99
N PHE A 27 -12.21 16.33 4.13
CA PHE A 27 -11.21 15.31 4.47
C PHE A 27 -11.45 14.84 5.90
N SER A 28 -11.16 13.58 6.16
CA SER A 28 -11.40 12.94 7.46
C SER A 28 -10.18 12.17 7.96
N GLY A 29 -8.98 12.69 7.66
CA GLY A 29 -7.72 12.08 8.04
C GLY A 29 -7.04 11.25 6.95
N VAL A 30 -6.07 10.45 7.37
CA VAL A 30 -5.21 9.62 6.52
C VAL A 30 -6.05 8.66 5.67
N PHE A 31 -5.66 8.48 4.41
CA PHE A 31 -6.28 7.53 3.50
C PHE A 31 -5.22 6.77 2.72
N ASP A 32 -5.54 5.54 2.33
CA ASP A 32 -4.56 4.64 1.73
C ASP A 32 -4.35 4.88 0.23
N ILE A 33 -3.18 4.47 -0.26
CA ILE A 33 -2.89 4.38 -1.69
C ILE A 33 -2.83 2.91 -2.10
N GLY A 34 -3.68 2.54 -3.05
CA GLY A 34 -3.73 1.19 -3.60
C GLY A 34 -3.36 1.19 -5.08
N PHE A 35 -2.54 0.22 -5.49
CA PHE A 35 -2.26 -0.13 -6.86
C PHE A 35 -3.19 -1.25 -7.29
N GLU A 36 -3.84 -1.12 -8.46
CA GLU A 36 -4.79 -2.12 -8.96
C GLU A 36 -4.09 -3.32 -9.61
N GLU A 37 -2.87 -3.12 -10.11
CA GLU A 37 -2.03 -4.13 -10.77
C GLU A 37 -0.54 -3.93 -10.44
N PRO A 38 0.32 -4.95 -10.62
CA PRO A 38 1.77 -4.74 -10.68
C PRO A 38 2.14 -3.82 -11.84
N ASP A 39 3.21 -3.04 -11.73
CA ASP A 39 3.59 -2.04 -12.75
C ASP A 39 3.90 -2.67 -14.12
N ASP A 40 4.43 -3.90 -14.11
CA ASP A 40 4.77 -4.64 -15.31
C ASP A 40 3.54 -5.23 -16.04
N TRP A 41 2.32 -5.09 -15.50
CA TRP A 41 1.10 -5.63 -16.10
C TRP A 41 0.69 -4.84 -17.37
N PRO A 42 0.73 -5.46 -18.57
CA PRO A 42 0.57 -4.72 -19.82
C PRO A 42 -0.87 -4.69 -20.36
N HIS A 43 -1.79 -5.44 -19.75
CA HIS A 43 -3.09 -5.76 -20.35
C HIS A 43 -4.21 -4.79 -19.99
N GLY A 44 -3.90 -3.73 -19.23
CA GLY A 44 -4.86 -2.76 -18.74
C GLY A 44 -5.64 -3.24 -17.50
N PRO A 45 -6.57 -2.40 -17.02
CA PRO A 45 -7.27 -2.65 -15.75
C PRO A 45 -8.21 -3.85 -15.86
N ARG A 46 -8.42 -4.55 -14.74
CA ARG A 46 -9.42 -5.63 -14.67
C ARG A 46 -10.85 -5.09 -14.72
N SER A 47 -11.74 -5.80 -15.41
CA SER A 47 -13.19 -5.61 -15.33
C SER A 47 -13.77 -6.58 -14.31
N GLU A 48 -14.42 -6.07 -13.26
CA GLU A 48 -15.06 -6.86 -12.20
C GLU A 48 -14.07 -7.78 -11.46
N GLU A 49 -14.23 -9.10 -11.54
CA GLU A 49 -13.56 -10.07 -10.67
C GLU A 49 -12.14 -10.44 -11.13
N MET A 50 -11.93 -10.56 -12.45
CA MET A 50 -10.66 -10.99 -13.02
C MET A 50 -10.53 -10.58 -14.49
N LEU A 51 -9.32 -10.17 -14.90
CA LEU A 51 -8.92 -10.08 -16.31
C LEU A 51 -8.03 -11.27 -16.68
N LYS A 52 -8.32 -11.90 -17.81
CA LYS A 52 -7.51 -13.00 -18.38
C LYS A 52 -7.15 -12.70 -19.82
N VAL A 53 -5.86 -12.71 -20.14
CA VAL A 53 -5.33 -12.56 -21.50
C VAL A 53 -4.37 -13.71 -21.79
N GLY A 54 -4.83 -14.69 -22.59
CA GLY A 54 -4.09 -15.93 -22.79
C GLY A 54 -3.89 -16.69 -21.46
N ASP A 55 -2.64 -16.86 -21.05
CA ASP A 55 -2.28 -17.45 -19.76
C ASP A 55 -2.15 -16.44 -18.62
N ASP A 56 -2.07 -15.15 -18.93
CA ASP A 56 -1.97 -14.10 -17.93
C ASP A 56 -3.31 -13.87 -17.25
N LYS A 57 -3.28 -13.63 -15.95
CA LYS A 57 -4.47 -13.44 -15.11
C LYS A 57 -4.21 -12.39 -14.04
N LEU A 58 -5.15 -11.50 -13.84
CA LEU A 58 -5.16 -10.51 -12.76
C LEU A 58 -6.53 -10.57 -12.07
N SER A 59 -6.56 -10.93 -10.78
CA SER A 59 -7.73 -10.82 -9.91
C SER A 59 -7.53 -9.73 -8.86
N SER A 60 -8.46 -9.61 -7.91
CA SER A 60 -8.32 -8.66 -6.79
C SER A 60 -7.13 -8.93 -5.89
N GLU A 61 -6.66 -10.18 -5.77
CA GLU A 61 -5.62 -10.59 -4.83
C GLU A 61 -4.42 -11.33 -5.47
N LEU A 62 -4.57 -11.84 -6.71
CA LEU A 62 -3.59 -12.69 -7.38
C LEU A 62 -3.27 -12.17 -8.78
N CYS A 63 -2.00 -12.18 -9.16
CA CYS A 63 -1.58 -11.88 -10.52
C CYS A 63 -0.58 -12.92 -11.04
N ARG A 64 -0.79 -13.33 -12.28
CA ARG A 64 0.07 -14.20 -13.06
C ARG A 64 0.39 -13.50 -14.37
N LEU A 65 1.68 -13.24 -14.60
CA LEU A 65 2.20 -12.65 -15.83
C LEU A 65 3.35 -13.53 -16.33
N ASN A 66 3.14 -14.27 -17.42
CA ASN A 66 4.04 -15.31 -17.89
C ASN A 66 4.42 -16.30 -16.76
N ASN A 67 5.71 -16.41 -16.46
CA ASN A 67 6.24 -17.25 -15.39
C ASN A 67 6.32 -16.52 -14.03
N ARG A 68 6.00 -15.23 -13.97
CA ARG A 68 6.04 -14.42 -12.74
C ARG A 68 4.74 -14.55 -11.97
N ARG A 69 4.82 -14.39 -10.66
CA ARG A 69 3.69 -14.55 -9.74
C ARG A 69 3.69 -13.41 -8.75
N PHE A 70 2.52 -12.82 -8.52
CA PHE A 70 2.39 -11.69 -7.61
C PHE A 70 1.20 -11.89 -6.68
N LEU A 71 1.41 -11.53 -5.42
CA LEU A 71 0.38 -11.49 -4.40
C LEU A 71 0.09 -10.04 -4.05
N ARG A 72 -1.19 -9.69 -3.89
CA ARG A 72 -1.55 -8.40 -3.33
C ARG A 72 -1.25 -8.40 -1.84
N CYS A 73 -0.62 -7.35 -1.36
CA CYS A 73 -0.21 -7.22 0.03
C CYS A 73 -0.29 -5.76 0.47
N VAL A 74 0.03 -5.51 1.74
CA VAL A 74 0.10 -4.17 2.30
C VAL A 74 1.46 -3.88 2.92
N ILE A 75 1.90 -2.63 2.81
CA ILE A 75 2.96 -2.05 3.63
C ILE A 75 2.34 -1.02 4.56
N LEU A 76 2.75 -1.06 5.82
CA LEU A 76 2.32 -0.14 6.86
C LEU A 76 3.42 0.87 7.16
N LEU A 77 3.06 2.15 7.15
CA LEU A 77 3.96 3.26 7.48
C LEU A 77 3.32 4.08 8.62
N PRO A 78 3.81 3.91 9.87
CA PRO A 78 3.35 4.74 10.98
C PRO A 78 3.60 6.23 10.70
N LEU A 79 2.73 7.11 11.19
CA LEU A 79 2.94 8.55 11.06
C LEU A 79 3.64 9.11 12.29
N ARG A 80 4.86 9.63 12.11
CA ARG A 80 5.65 10.24 13.18
C ARG A 80 4.89 11.38 13.84
N GLY A 81 4.91 11.39 15.17
CA GLY A 81 4.22 12.40 15.97
C GLY A 81 2.76 12.07 16.27
N SER A 82 2.21 10.99 15.71
CA SER A 82 0.94 10.38 16.12
C SER A 82 1.17 8.97 16.66
N ASP A 83 0.39 8.57 17.67
CA ASP A 83 0.45 7.21 18.23
C ASP A 83 -0.55 6.26 17.58
N THR A 84 -1.50 6.77 16.80
CA THR A 84 -2.63 6.00 16.25
C THR A 84 -2.67 5.95 14.74
N GLU A 85 -2.03 6.91 14.06
CA GLU A 85 -2.16 7.08 12.62
C GLU A 85 -1.15 6.23 11.88
N VAL A 86 -1.65 5.44 10.93
CA VAL A 86 -0.85 4.57 10.06
C VAL A 86 -1.36 4.75 8.65
N PHE A 87 -0.44 4.99 7.73
CA PHE A 87 -0.71 5.01 6.30
C PHE A 87 -0.42 3.64 5.69
N PHE A 88 -1.30 3.16 4.80
CA PHE A 88 -1.08 1.89 4.11
C PHE A 88 -0.86 2.12 2.60
N PHE A 89 0.14 1.41 2.08
CA PHE A 89 0.20 1.09 0.66
C PHE A 89 -0.41 -0.29 0.43
N GLY A 90 -1.44 -0.38 -0.42
CA GLY A 90 -1.90 -1.63 -1.01
C GLY A 90 -1.18 -1.86 -2.32
N LEU A 91 -0.26 -2.80 -2.38
CA LEU A 91 0.64 -3.01 -3.52
C LEU A 91 0.73 -4.49 -3.91
N TRP A 92 1.51 -4.76 -4.94
CA TRP A 92 1.82 -6.11 -5.40
C TRP A 92 3.26 -6.48 -5.07
N ALA A 93 3.44 -7.72 -4.62
CA ALA A 93 4.76 -8.28 -4.37
C ALA A 93 4.98 -9.51 -5.26
N GLU A 94 6.08 -9.51 -6.00
CA GLU A 94 6.55 -10.66 -6.76
C GLU A 94 7.13 -11.72 -5.83
N VAL A 95 6.71 -12.97 -6.01
CA VAL A 95 7.14 -14.13 -5.25
C VAL A 95 7.54 -15.26 -6.21
N SER A 96 8.26 -16.26 -5.70
CA SER A 96 8.58 -17.43 -6.53
C SER A 96 7.31 -18.19 -6.92
N PRO A 97 7.28 -18.89 -8.07
CA PRO A 97 6.14 -19.73 -8.42
C PRO A 97 5.83 -20.79 -7.36
N THR A 98 6.86 -21.38 -6.76
CA THR A 98 6.70 -22.37 -5.69
C THR A 98 5.98 -21.77 -4.49
N ASP A 99 6.40 -20.59 -4.02
CA ASP A 99 5.80 -19.94 -2.85
C ASP A 99 4.39 -19.43 -3.14
N PHE A 100 4.13 -18.98 -4.36
CA PHE A 100 2.79 -18.57 -4.78
C PHE A 100 1.78 -19.72 -4.66
N TYR A 101 2.13 -20.91 -5.16
CA TYR A 101 1.23 -22.06 -5.05
C TYR A 101 1.14 -22.58 -3.62
N ALA A 102 2.25 -22.58 -2.87
CA ALA A 102 2.23 -22.92 -1.44
C ALA A 102 1.33 -21.97 -0.63
N TYR A 103 1.29 -20.67 -0.96
CA TYR A 103 0.39 -19.70 -0.34
C TYR A 103 -1.08 -20.02 -0.62
N LEU A 104 -1.41 -20.39 -1.86
CA LEU A 104 -2.78 -20.79 -2.23
C LEU A 104 -3.19 -22.07 -1.52
N ASP A 105 -2.32 -23.07 -1.50
CA ASP A 105 -2.58 -24.35 -0.82
C ASP A 105 -2.74 -24.14 0.69
N GLY A 106 -1.86 -23.34 1.31
CA GLY A 106 -1.90 -22.97 2.73
C GLY A 106 -3.11 -22.12 3.12
N SER A 107 -3.83 -21.54 2.16
CA SER A 107 -5.09 -20.81 2.39
C SER A 107 -6.30 -21.74 2.43
N THR A 108 -6.12 -23.04 2.16
CA THR A 108 -7.17 -24.06 2.28
C THR A 108 -7.21 -24.67 3.69
N GLU A 109 -8.34 -25.29 4.07
CA GLU A 109 -8.52 -25.88 5.41
C GLU A 109 -7.50 -27.00 5.72
N ASP A 110 -7.05 -27.72 4.70
CA ASP A 110 -6.07 -28.82 4.81
C ASP A 110 -4.62 -28.37 4.52
N GLY A 111 -4.42 -27.08 4.23
CA GLY A 111 -3.14 -26.52 3.82
C GLY A 111 -2.12 -26.43 4.96
N ALA A 112 -0.84 -26.68 4.65
CA ALA A 112 0.23 -26.36 5.60
C ALA A 112 0.35 -24.84 5.76
N PRO A 113 0.43 -24.30 6.99
CA PRO A 113 0.50 -22.87 7.19
C PRO A 113 1.81 -22.32 6.64
N VAL A 114 1.70 -21.36 5.71
CA VAL A 114 2.84 -20.55 5.27
C VAL A 114 3.00 -19.40 6.24
N THR A 115 4.19 -19.23 6.79
CA THR A 115 4.47 -18.20 7.82
C THR A 115 5.26 -17.02 7.28
N SER A 116 5.99 -17.21 6.18
CA SER A 116 6.84 -16.19 5.57
C SER A 116 7.20 -16.57 4.14
N ILE A 117 7.13 -15.61 3.22
CA ILE A 117 7.48 -15.77 1.80
C ILE A 117 8.46 -14.66 1.40
N PRO A 118 9.65 -14.96 0.87
CA PRO A 118 10.51 -13.96 0.26
C PRO A 118 9.80 -13.27 -0.91
N ALA A 119 9.82 -11.95 -0.94
CA ALA A 119 9.09 -11.18 -1.93
C ALA A 119 9.82 -9.90 -2.34
N THR A 120 9.51 -9.39 -3.54
CA THR A 120 10.03 -8.13 -4.07
C THR A 120 8.86 -7.21 -4.40
N VAL A 121 8.95 -5.93 -4.02
CA VAL A 121 7.94 -4.93 -4.37
C VAL A 121 7.85 -4.82 -5.91
N ALA A 122 6.64 -4.91 -6.44
CA ALA A 122 6.36 -4.89 -7.88
C ALA A 122 5.64 -3.61 -8.35
N ASN A 123 5.56 -2.60 -7.49
CA ASN A 123 5.09 -1.26 -7.81
C ASN A 123 6.13 -0.22 -7.41
N ASP A 124 6.32 0.80 -8.23
CA ASP A 124 7.09 1.98 -7.87
C ASP A 124 6.37 2.71 -6.73
N LEU A 125 7.06 2.87 -5.61
CA LEU A 125 6.52 3.53 -4.43
C LEU A 125 7.14 4.92 -4.35
N PRO A 126 6.34 5.98 -4.60
CA PRO A 126 6.85 7.34 -4.54
C PRO A 126 7.58 7.60 -3.23
N HIS A 127 8.69 8.34 -3.30
CA HIS A 127 9.56 8.69 -2.17
C HIS A 127 10.50 7.59 -1.66
N PHE A 128 10.33 6.32 -2.07
CA PHE A 128 11.12 5.21 -1.53
C PHE A 128 12.19 4.63 -2.47
N GLY A 129 12.23 5.06 -3.73
CA GLY A 129 13.29 4.70 -4.69
C GLY A 129 13.08 3.32 -5.31
N ASP A 130 14.19 2.61 -5.57
CA ASP A 130 14.19 1.35 -6.32
C ASP A 130 13.40 0.22 -5.62
N ALA A 131 13.10 -0.84 -6.40
CA ALA A 131 12.38 -2.01 -5.95
C ALA A 131 12.98 -2.62 -4.67
N ALA A 132 12.19 -2.64 -3.60
CA ALA A 132 12.61 -3.13 -2.30
C ALA A 132 12.32 -4.63 -2.12
N HIS A 133 13.20 -5.33 -1.40
CA HIS A 133 13.05 -6.75 -1.08
C HIS A 133 12.64 -6.94 0.38
N GLY A 134 11.85 -7.97 0.65
CA GLY A 134 11.35 -8.24 1.99
C GLY A 134 10.74 -9.63 2.15
N THR A 135 10.04 -9.77 3.28
CA THR A 135 9.33 -10.98 3.65
C THR A 135 7.85 -10.67 3.76
N LEU A 136 7.05 -11.35 2.95
CA LEU A 136 5.61 -11.32 3.00
C LEU A 136 5.14 -12.29 4.10
N VAL A 137 4.44 -11.75 5.08
CA VAL A 137 3.86 -12.48 6.20
C VAL A 137 2.34 -12.58 5.96
N PRO A 138 1.78 -13.79 5.82
CA PRO A 138 0.34 -13.96 5.62
C PRO A 138 -0.48 -13.30 6.74
N GLY A 139 -1.59 -12.66 6.36
CA GLY A 139 -2.54 -12.09 7.31
C GLY A 139 -3.38 -13.15 8.00
N THR A 140 -4.14 -12.75 9.00
CA THR A 140 -5.12 -13.63 9.67
C THR A 140 -6.52 -13.40 9.09
N GLY A 141 -7.25 -14.48 8.83
CA GLY A 141 -8.61 -14.39 8.30
C GLY A 141 -8.68 -13.69 6.93
N LEU A 142 -9.31 -12.50 6.90
CA LEU A 142 -9.46 -11.69 5.68
C LEU A 142 -8.41 -10.58 5.57
N GLU A 143 -7.46 -10.48 6.51
CA GLU A 143 -6.38 -9.50 6.40
C GLU A 143 -5.46 -9.83 5.22
N ARG A 144 -5.14 -8.81 4.42
CA ARG A 144 -4.12 -8.95 3.38
C ARG A 144 -2.76 -9.25 4.01
N PRO A 145 -1.92 -10.04 3.34
CA PRO A 145 -0.54 -10.24 3.77
C PRO A 145 0.21 -8.93 3.94
N ARG A 146 1.12 -8.89 4.90
CA ARG A 146 1.96 -7.73 5.20
C ARG A 146 3.36 -7.97 4.64
N LEU A 147 3.87 -7.02 3.88
CA LEU A 147 5.25 -7.07 3.39
C LEU A 147 6.16 -6.32 4.36
N ILE A 148 7.16 -7.01 4.91
CA ILE A 148 8.17 -6.45 5.81
C ILE A 148 9.48 -6.32 5.02
N ILE A 149 9.91 -5.10 4.79
CA ILE A 149 11.08 -4.77 3.96
C ILE A 149 12.36 -4.95 4.78
N ALA A 150 13.36 -5.57 4.15
CA ALA A 150 14.60 -5.94 4.82
C ALA A 150 15.50 -4.72 5.12
N GLU A 151 15.63 -3.81 4.16
CA GLU A 151 16.55 -2.67 4.24
C GLU A 151 16.13 -1.49 3.36
N GLY A 152 16.84 -0.38 3.50
CA GLY A 152 16.63 0.83 2.69
C GLY A 152 15.57 1.79 3.24
N PRO A 153 15.26 2.86 2.49
CA PRO A 153 14.36 3.93 2.95
C PRO A 153 12.98 3.43 3.37
N LEU A 154 12.44 2.43 2.66
CA LEU A 154 11.13 1.86 2.96
C LEU A 154 11.15 1.06 4.28
N ALA A 155 12.21 0.28 4.55
CA ALA A 155 12.38 -0.39 5.84
C ALA A 155 12.48 0.62 7.00
N GLU A 156 13.23 1.71 6.81
CA GLU A 156 13.31 2.79 7.80
C GLU A 156 11.96 3.49 8.00
N GLY A 157 11.19 3.66 6.93
CA GLY A 157 9.80 4.16 6.98
C GLY A 157 8.87 3.23 7.75
N GLN A 158 8.96 1.91 7.58
CA GLN A 158 8.17 0.94 8.36
C GLN A 158 8.54 0.97 9.84
N LYS A 159 9.84 1.06 10.15
CA LYS A 159 10.36 0.98 11.52
C LYS A 159 10.16 2.27 12.31
N ASN A 160 10.48 3.42 11.71
CA ASN A 160 10.51 4.72 12.39
C ASN A 160 9.34 5.63 11.98
N GLY A 161 8.46 5.15 11.11
CA GLY A 161 7.39 5.95 10.52
C GLY A 161 7.87 6.95 9.47
N ILE A 162 6.92 7.63 8.84
CA ILE A 162 7.11 8.77 7.95
C ILE A 162 6.60 10.05 8.61
N SER A 163 7.10 11.21 8.20
CA SER A 163 6.55 12.51 8.60
C SER A 163 5.27 12.86 7.83
N PHE A 164 4.55 13.87 8.31
CA PHE A 164 3.37 14.37 7.60
C PHE A 164 3.70 15.00 6.24
N ASP A 165 4.86 15.66 6.11
CA ASP A 165 5.27 16.21 4.82
C ASP A 165 5.57 15.09 3.79
N GLU A 166 6.24 14.01 4.22
CA GLU A 166 6.47 12.83 3.35
C GLU A 166 5.15 12.18 2.92
N LEU A 167 4.15 12.10 3.82
CA LEU A 167 2.82 11.63 3.45
C LEU A 167 2.15 12.52 2.40
N LEU A 168 2.26 13.84 2.53
CA LEU A 168 1.74 14.79 1.53
C LEU A 168 2.45 14.64 0.18
N ASP A 169 3.74 14.35 0.18
CA ASP A 169 4.52 14.09 -1.04
C ASP A 169 4.10 12.79 -1.72
N ILE A 170 3.88 11.72 -0.94
CA ILE A 170 3.32 10.45 -1.44
C ILE A 170 1.95 10.70 -2.09
N TYR A 171 1.05 11.43 -1.44
CA TYR A 171 -0.27 11.75 -2.01
C TYR A 171 -0.15 12.54 -3.31
N ALA A 172 0.71 13.55 -3.35
CA ALA A 172 0.90 14.35 -4.56
C ALA A 172 1.45 13.52 -5.73
N ALA A 173 2.47 12.70 -5.48
CA ALA A 173 3.04 11.80 -6.49
C ALA A 173 2.04 10.74 -6.97
N SER A 174 1.09 10.34 -6.11
CA SER A 174 -0.01 9.43 -6.44
C SER A 174 -1.19 10.13 -7.14
N GLY A 175 -1.03 11.38 -7.58
CA GLY A 175 -2.08 12.16 -8.25
C GLY A 175 -3.21 12.66 -7.33
N LYS A 176 -3.01 12.60 -6.00
CA LYS A 176 -3.97 13.00 -4.97
C LYS A 176 -3.44 14.16 -4.13
N ASP A 177 -2.79 15.15 -4.74
CA ASP A 177 -2.23 16.29 -4.00
C ASP A 177 -3.32 17.03 -3.21
N ILE A 178 -3.25 16.95 -1.87
CA ILE A 178 -4.19 17.60 -0.97
C ILE A 178 -3.66 18.92 -0.40
N ARG A 179 -2.38 19.26 -0.59
CA ARG A 179 -1.77 20.45 0.03
C ARG A 179 -2.53 21.74 -0.31
N PRO A 180 -3.00 21.98 -1.55
CA PRO A 180 -3.78 23.17 -1.87
C PRO A 180 -5.06 23.31 -1.03
N HIS A 181 -5.62 22.18 -0.57
CA HIS A 181 -6.87 22.13 0.19
C HIS A 181 -6.70 22.37 1.70
N LEU A 182 -5.45 22.31 2.19
CA LEU A 182 -5.10 22.50 3.59
C LEU A 182 -4.62 23.93 3.92
N THR A 183 -4.70 24.84 2.94
CA THR A 183 -4.33 26.26 3.08
C THR A 183 -5.22 26.99 4.07
N ARG A 184 -4.75 28.16 4.53
CA ARG A 184 -5.56 29.05 5.38
C ARG A 184 -6.73 29.59 4.57
N ASP A 185 -7.80 29.90 5.29
CA ASP A 185 -8.92 30.67 4.75
C ASP A 185 -8.49 32.10 4.40
#